data_AF-A0A7J5P9J1-F1
#
_entry.id   AF-A0A7J5P9J1-F1
#
_cell.length_a   1.000
_cell.length_b   1.000
_cell.length_c   1.000
_cell.angle_alpha   90.00
_cell.angle_beta   90.00
_cell.angle_gamma   90.00
#
_symmetry.space_group_name_H-M   'P 1'
#
loop_
_entity.id
_entity.type
_entity.pdbx_description
1 polymer ?
#
loop_
_entity_poly.entity_id
_entity_poly.type
_entity_poly.pdbx_seq_one_letter_code
_entity_poly.pdbx_strand_id
1 'polypeptide(L)'
;MVGYDFYTDAFVDTNWRDGDVFTLNIANTTIDDDYEAFYFTDSYKDGDVTKHTNETFDTSEGVAVNLDVESNINISNNSRIAGIALSQGNTYNETYTTESHTWDNNISVKDSTVTSGSDIILDSDTYVKTGHFGNSSEPSDYTGPGDVAMSFTDSGSDYAMKNNVYFSNSTLMGDVAFNSTWNSNFDPNGHDSNGDGLKDTNGGWTDDGLNVDELNLTLDNGSKWVGQAIYNVAETSAMYDVATNSLTPNATYENNDWKRVVDDKVFQSGVFNVALNNGSEWDTTGRSIVDTLTVNNASQVNVSESK
;
A
#
# COMPACT_ATOMS: atom_id res chain seq x y z
N MET A 1 13.27 0.51 31.28
CA MET A 1 13.45 1.98 31.31
C MET A 1 14.92 2.27 31.07
N VAL A 2 15.28 2.47 29.81
CA VAL A 2 16.46 3.24 29.39
C VAL A 2 15.99 3.97 28.13
N GLY A 3 15.62 5.24 28.29
CA GLY A 3 15.42 6.14 27.17
C GLY A 3 16.78 6.45 26.57
N TYR A 4 16.82 6.71 25.26
CA TYR A 4 18.05 7.05 24.56
C TYR A 4 18.14 8.57 24.34
N ASP A 5 19.32 9.11 24.67
CA ASP A 5 19.72 10.51 24.50
C ASP A 5 20.29 10.73 23.09
N PHE A 6 19.84 11.80 22.43
CA PHE A 6 20.24 12.21 21.07
C PHE A 6 21.40 13.23 21.11
N TYR A 7 22.52 12.93 20.43
CA TYR A 7 23.46 13.96 20.00
C TYR A 7 24.03 13.66 18.61
N THR A 8 24.01 14.73 17.83
CA THR A 8 24.38 14.93 16.43
C THR A 8 25.79 14.45 16.09
N ASP A 9 25.89 13.49 15.17
CA ASP A 9 26.95 13.31 14.15
C ASP A 9 26.63 12.01 13.38
N ALA A 10 25.55 12.01 12.58
CA ALA A 10 25.16 10.84 11.81
C ALA A 10 25.82 10.83 10.42
N PHE A 11 26.57 9.76 10.15
CA PHE A 11 27.13 9.41 8.85
C PHE A 11 26.02 9.04 7.87
N VAL A 12 26.15 9.49 6.62
CA VAL A 12 25.24 9.16 5.51
C VAL A 12 25.55 7.77 4.95
N ASP A 13 24.55 6.88 4.92
CA ASP A 13 24.54 5.55 4.31
C ASP A 13 24.41 5.62 2.78
N THR A 14 24.96 4.61 2.13
CA THR A 14 24.98 4.46 0.67
C THR A 14 24.91 2.99 0.23
N ASN A 15 24.48 2.05 1.07
CA ASN A 15 24.67 0.60 0.80
C ASN A 15 23.44 -0.26 1.12
N TRP A 16 22.29 0.02 0.52
CA TRP A 16 21.14 -0.89 0.48
C TRP A 16 21.19 -1.77 -0.78
N ARG A 17 20.54 -2.93 -0.76
CA ARG A 17 20.48 -3.87 -1.90
C ARG A 17 19.04 -4.18 -2.28
N ASP A 18 18.82 -4.32 -3.58
CA ASP A 18 17.59 -4.89 -4.13
C ASP A 18 17.37 -6.32 -3.55
N GLY A 19 16.26 -6.51 -2.82
CA GLY A 19 15.92 -7.73 -2.08
C GLY A 19 16.27 -7.78 -0.58
N ASP A 20 16.85 -6.72 0.02
CA ASP A 20 16.89 -6.59 1.48
C ASP A 20 15.54 -6.11 2.01
N VAL A 21 15.04 -6.73 3.09
CA VAL A 21 13.77 -6.31 3.73
C VAL A 21 14.06 -5.47 4.97
N PHE A 22 13.62 -4.22 4.96
CA PHE A 22 13.67 -3.34 6.13
C PHE A 22 12.73 -3.86 7.21
N THR A 23 13.13 -3.84 8.48
CA THR A 23 12.28 -4.29 9.58
C THR A 23 12.13 -3.19 10.64
N LEU A 24 10.90 -2.72 10.81
CA LEU A 24 10.51 -1.72 11.80
C LEU A 24 9.71 -2.38 12.93
N ASN A 25 10.12 -2.17 14.19
CA ASN A 25 9.40 -2.67 15.35
C ASN A 25 9.02 -1.51 16.27
N ILE A 26 7.73 -1.29 16.44
CA ILE A 26 7.15 -0.26 17.29
C ILE A 26 6.35 -0.92 18.40
N ALA A 27 6.63 -0.56 19.66
CA ALA A 27 6.01 -1.19 20.81
C ALA A 27 5.82 -0.21 21.97
N ASN A 28 4.59 -0.10 22.48
CA ASN A 28 4.23 0.78 23.59
C ASN A 28 4.68 2.24 23.37
N THR A 29 4.45 2.74 22.16
CA THR A 29 4.85 4.07 21.72
C THR A 29 3.69 4.76 21.00
N THR A 30 3.54 6.06 21.21
CA THR A 30 2.75 6.92 20.32
C THR A 30 3.74 7.59 19.37
N ILE A 31 3.56 7.40 18.07
CA ILE A 31 4.30 8.12 17.05
C ILE A 31 3.30 9.05 16.38
N ASP A 32 3.56 10.33 16.54
CA ASP A 32 2.78 11.45 16.07
C ASP A 32 3.55 12.10 14.92
N ASP A 33 2.91 12.27 13.77
CA ASP A 33 3.53 12.77 12.54
C ASP A 33 3.89 14.26 12.61
N ASP A 34 3.43 14.96 13.65
CA ASP A 34 3.77 16.34 13.91
C ASP A 34 5.21 16.53 14.44
N TYR A 35 5.74 15.55 15.16
CA TYR A 35 7.03 15.68 15.85
C TYR A 35 8.00 14.53 15.58
N GLU A 36 7.48 13.35 15.22
CA GLU A 36 8.25 12.12 15.08
C GLU A 36 7.77 11.35 13.85
N ALA A 37 8.55 11.42 12.76
CA ALA A 37 8.30 10.59 11.58
C ALA A 37 9.49 9.66 11.33
N PHE A 38 9.20 8.40 11.01
CA PHE A 38 10.17 7.45 10.48
C PHE A 38 10.17 7.53 8.97
N TYR A 39 11.27 8.02 8.41
CA TYR A 39 11.53 8.02 6.99
C TYR A 39 12.78 7.20 6.68
N PHE A 40 12.65 6.27 5.75
CA PHE A 40 13.78 5.53 5.19
C PHE A 40 13.57 5.41 3.70
N THR A 41 14.54 5.91 2.95
CA THR A 41 14.60 5.72 1.52
C THR A 41 15.94 5.21 1.06
N ASP A 42 15.91 4.36 0.04
CA ASP A 42 17.13 3.90 -0.62
C ASP A 42 17.30 4.59 -1.98
N SER A 43 18.50 5.11 -2.21
CA SER A 43 18.93 5.71 -3.47
C SER A 43 20.15 5.04 -4.08
N TYR A 44 20.72 4.01 -3.43
CA TYR A 44 22.05 3.49 -3.73
C TYR A 44 22.05 2.07 -4.30
N LYS A 45 22.66 1.93 -5.47
CA LYS A 45 22.67 0.72 -6.31
C LYS A 45 24.01 -0.04 -6.23
N ASP A 46 24.55 -0.39 -5.06
CA ASP A 46 25.86 -1.06 -5.00
C ASP A 46 25.94 -2.31 -4.09
N GLY A 47 26.62 -3.33 -4.60
CA GLY A 47 26.60 -4.72 -4.15
C GLY A 47 27.60 -5.08 -3.06
N ASP A 48 27.72 -4.30 -1.98
CA ASP A 48 28.59 -4.61 -0.81
C ASP A 48 27.81 -5.08 0.45
N VAL A 49 28.44 -5.87 1.34
CA VAL A 49 27.79 -6.86 2.26
C VAL A 49 27.65 -6.44 3.74
N THR A 50 27.56 -5.14 4.07
CA THR A 50 27.56 -4.71 5.49
C THR A 50 26.36 -3.82 5.84
N LYS A 51 25.61 -4.21 6.90
CA LYS A 51 24.31 -3.62 7.29
C LYS A 51 24.41 -2.59 8.41
N HIS A 52 23.90 -1.37 8.22
CA HIS A 52 23.66 -0.37 9.29
C HIS A 52 22.43 0.51 8.97
N THR A 53 21.79 1.06 10.01
CA THR A 53 20.50 1.79 9.98
C THR A 53 20.63 3.27 9.65
N ASN A 54 19.75 3.80 8.79
CA ASN A 54 19.51 5.25 8.66
C ASN A 54 18.39 5.70 9.59
N GLU A 55 18.63 6.80 10.28
CA GLU A 55 17.61 7.63 10.90
C GLU A 55 17.70 9.00 10.21
N THR A 56 16.86 9.25 9.22
CA THR A 56 16.58 10.62 8.79
C THR A 56 15.16 10.94 9.20
N PHE A 57 15.00 11.87 10.13
CA PHE A 57 13.72 12.42 10.55
C PHE A 57 13.38 13.54 9.56
N ASP A 58 12.74 13.19 8.45
CA ASP A 58 12.12 14.15 7.53
C ASP A 58 10.61 13.84 7.52
N THR A 59 9.79 14.79 7.95
CA THR A 59 8.33 14.64 7.95
C THR A 59 7.82 14.78 6.52
N SER A 60 8.08 13.80 5.66
CA SER A 60 7.54 13.84 4.30
C SER A 60 6.14 13.23 4.31
N GLU A 61 5.15 14.03 3.90
CA GLU A 61 3.75 13.69 3.62
C GLU A 61 2.72 13.73 4.78
N GLY A 62 3.12 14.02 6.02
CA GLY A 62 2.16 14.08 7.15
C GLY A 62 1.73 12.68 7.60
N VAL A 63 2.72 11.80 7.80
CA VAL A 63 2.55 10.45 8.36
C VAL A 63 3.73 10.07 9.26
N ALA A 64 3.47 9.18 10.21
CA ALA A 64 4.42 8.68 11.19
C ALA A 64 5.41 7.68 10.59
N VAL A 65 5.04 6.99 9.51
CA VAL A 65 5.91 6.03 8.81
C VAL A 65 5.77 6.27 7.31
N ASN A 66 6.86 6.63 6.64
CA ASN A 66 6.92 6.80 5.19
C ASN A 66 8.15 6.07 4.64
N LEU A 67 7.94 4.99 3.88
CA LEU A 67 9.01 4.12 3.41
C LEU A 67 8.85 3.85 1.91
N ASP A 68 9.97 3.88 1.19
CA ASP A 68 10.03 3.47 -0.23
C ASP A 68 10.79 2.16 -0.44
N VAL A 69 10.91 1.36 0.62
CA VAL A 69 11.66 0.10 0.66
C VAL A 69 10.78 -1.08 1.07
N GLU A 70 11.13 -2.28 0.62
CA GLU A 70 10.44 -3.51 1.02
C GLU A 70 10.52 -3.67 2.54
N SER A 71 9.36 -3.79 3.20
CA SER A 71 9.26 -3.53 4.64
C SER A 71 8.44 -4.57 5.41
N ASN A 72 9.00 -5.02 6.53
CA ASN A 72 8.33 -5.74 7.61
C ASN A 72 8.09 -4.81 8.81
N ILE A 73 6.86 -4.37 9.02
CA ILE A 73 6.48 -3.43 10.08
C ILE A 73 5.68 -4.17 11.15
N ASN A 74 6.15 -4.14 12.39
CA ASN A 74 5.48 -4.74 13.54
C ASN A 74 5.12 -3.66 14.56
N ILE A 75 3.82 -3.45 14.79
CA ILE A 75 3.28 -2.48 15.75
C ILE A 75 2.55 -3.26 16.86
N SER A 76 2.92 -3.02 18.12
CA SER A 76 2.44 -3.83 19.24
C SER A 76 2.28 -3.07 20.55
N ASN A 77 1.68 -3.73 21.55
CA ASN A 77 1.67 -3.30 22.95
C ASN A 77 1.09 -1.89 23.18
N ASN A 78 -0.14 -1.64 22.74
CA ASN A 78 -0.83 -0.36 22.93
C ASN A 78 -0.10 0.83 22.28
N SER A 79 0.45 0.60 21.08
CA SER A 79 1.02 1.69 20.28
C SER A 79 -0.07 2.48 19.55
N ARG A 80 0.23 3.73 19.19
CA ARG A 80 -0.65 4.62 18.43
C ARG A 80 0.16 5.28 17.31
N ILE A 81 -0.22 5.06 16.06
CA ILE A 81 0.54 5.47 14.89
C ILE A 81 -0.32 6.37 14.00
N ALA A 82 0.17 7.58 13.72
CA ALA A 82 -0.46 8.56 12.86
C ALA A 82 -0.06 8.37 11.39
N GLY A 83 -0.71 7.47 10.67
CA GLY A 83 -0.48 7.27 9.24
C GLY A 83 0.70 6.36 8.90
N ILE A 84 0.55 5.57 7.84
CA ILE A 84 1.61 4.77 7.23
C ILE A 84 1.53 4.90 5.71
N ALA A 85 2.63 5.29 5.06
CA ALA A 85 2.75 5.37 3.62
C ALA A 85 3.86 4.43 3.15
N LEU A 86 3.52 3.49 2.26
CA LEU A 86 4.49 2.68 1.55
C LEU A 86 4.43 3.01 0.06
N SER A 87 5.53 3.49 -0.50
CA SER A 87 5.69 3.59 -1.94
C SER A 87 6.62 2.49 -2.43
N GLN A 88 6.40 1.99 -3.63
CA GLN A 88 7.38 1.11 -4.24
C GLN A 88 8.57 1.94 -4.69
N GLY A 89 9.75 1.59 -4.20
CA GLY A 89 11.01 2.21 -4.60
C GLY A 89 11.43 1.86 -6.02
N ASN A 90 12.50 2.47 -6.49
CA ASN A 90 13.02 2.22 -7.83
C ASN A 90 13.69 0.84 -7.94
N THR A 91 12.97 -0.15 -8.48
CA THR A 91 13.47 -1.51 -8.69
C THR A 91 14.29 -1.69 -9.97
N TYR A 92 14.60 -0.62 -10.71
CA TYR A 92 15.34 -0.73 -11.96
C TYR A 92 16.83 -1.00 -11.71
N ASN A 93 17.21 -2.27 -11.80
CA ASN A 93 18.59 -2.70 -11.87
C ASN A 93 18.78 -3.75 -12.97
N GLU A 94 19.41 -3.35 -14.07
CA GLU A 94 19.67 -4.20 -15.26
C GLU A 94 20.43 -5.51 -14.94
N THR A 95 21.00 -5.65 -13.73
CA THR A 95 21.67 -6.87 -13.28
C THR A 95 20.70 -7.90 -12.66
N TYR A 96 19.52 -7.48 -12.20
CA TYR A 96 18.58 -8.29 -11.40
C TYR A 96 17.20 -8.52 -12.04
N THR A 97 16.91 -7.88 -13.17
CA THR A 97 15.65 -7.99 -13.95
C THR A 97 15.45 -9.33 -14.69
N THR A 98 16.09 -10.41 -14.24
CA THR A 98 15.98 -11.74 -14.88
C THR A 98 15.38 -12.82 -13.99
N GLU A 99 15.10 -12.52 -12.71
CA GLU A 99 14.47 -13.46 -11.77
C GLU A 99 13.03 -13.05 -11.44
N SER A 100 12.18 -14.06 -11.19
CA SER A 100 10.82 -13.87 -10.71
C SER A 100 10.83 -13.33 -9.30
N HIS A 101 10.52 -12.05 -9.12
CA HIS A 101 10.52 -11.36 -7.82
C HIS A 101 9.26 -10.51 -7.63
N THR A 102 8.85 -10.33 -6.37
CA THR A 102 7.77 -9.45 -5.92
C THR A 102 8.27 -8.64 -4.74
N TRP A 103 7.77 -7.42 -4.61
CA TRP A 103 8.09 -6.53 -3.50
C TRP A 103 7.09 -6.75 -2.37
N ASP A 104 7.48 -7.49 -1.33
CA ASP A 104 6.56 -8.01 -0.33
C ASP A 104 6.60 -7.19 0.97
N ASN A 105 5.65 -6.26 1.13
CA ASN A 105 5.47 -5.53 2.38
C ASN A 105 4.57 -6.31 3.35
N ASN A 106 4.99 -6.43 4.61
CA ASN A 106 4.19 -7.06 5.66
C ASN A 106 4.01 -6.12 6.85
N ILE A 107 2.77 -5.77 7.17
CA ILE A 107 2.42 -4.94 8.32
C ILE A 107 1.61 -5.78 9.31
N SER A 108 2.09 -5.88 10.55
CA SER A 108 1.38 -6.55 11.65
C SER A 108 1.09 -5.57 12.78
N VAL A 109 -0.20 -5.31 13.05
CA VAL A 109 -0.67 -4.43 14.12
C VAL A 109 -1.41 -5.26 15.17
N LYS A 110 -0.92 -5.24 16.41
CA LYS A 110 -1.47 -6.03 17.52
C LYS A 110 -1.70 -5.17 18.75
N ASP A 111 -2.88 -5.29 19.34
CA ASP A 111 -3.27 -4.55 20.55
C ASP A 111 -2.99 -3.03 20.43
N SER A 112 -3.16 -2.44 19.24
CA SER A 112 -2.69 -1.09 18.91
C SER A 112 -3.65 -0.33 17.99
N THR A 113 -3.36 0.93 17.72
CA THR A 113 -4.15 1.78 16.83
C THR A 113 -3.29 2.38 15.72
N VAL A 114 -3.77 2.30 14.48
CA VAL A 114 -3.28 3.14 13.38
C VAL A 114 -4.41 4.08 12.99
N THR A 115 -4.09 5.35 12.79
CA THR A 115 -5.06 6.39 12.48
C THR A 115 -4.58 7.27 11.33
N SER A 116 -5.46 8.11 10.78
CA SER A 116 -5.09 9.13 9.78
C SER A 116 -3.91 9.98 10.24
N GLY A 117 -3.06 10.34 9.28
CA GLY A 117 -2.03 11.37 9.46
C GLY A 117 -2.63 12.78 9.42
N SER A 118 -1.76 13.77 9.36
CA SER A 118 -2.06 15.19 9.34
C SER A 118 -2.21 15.72 7.90
N ASP A 119 -2.99 16.78 7.74
CA ASP A 119 -3.08 17.61 6.53
C ASP A 119 -1.99 18.70 6.50
N ILE A 120 -1.07 18.71 7.47
CA ILE A 120 0.07 19.62 7.50
C ILE A 120 1.38 18.83 7.56
N ILE A 121 2.32 19.21 6.72
CA ILE A 121 3.71 18.78 6.80
C ILE A 121 4.49 19.77 7.67
N LEU A 122 4.80 19.42 8.93
CA LEU A 122 5.35 20.36 9.90
C LEU A 122 6.82 20.77 9.67
N ASP A 123 7.68 19.94 9.07
CA ASP A 123 9.09 20.31 8.76
C ASP A 123 9.26 21.09 7.44
N SER A 124 8.17 21.48 6.78
CA SER A 124 8.30 22.36 5.62
C SER A 124 8.57 23.80 6.10
N ASP A 125 9.83 24.22 6.06
CA ASP A 125 10.30 25.61 6.29
C ASP A 125 9.74 26.61 5.24
N THR A 126 8.67 26.22 4.54
CA THR A 126 7.93 26.98 3.53
C THR A 126 6.43 26.67 3.68
N TYR A 127 5.71 27.63 4.25
CA TYR A 127 4.26 27.85 4.17
C TYR A 127 3.46 26.82 3.35
N VAL A 128 2.70 25.98 4.06
CA VAL A 128 1.45 25.31 3.63
C VAL A 128 1.59 24.40 2.41
N LYS A 129 2.27 23.26 2.59
CA LYS A 129 1.88 22.06 1.85
C LYS A 129 0.77 21.36 2.65
N THR A 130 -0.38 21.17 2.01
CA THR A 130 -1.44 20.31 2.53
C THR A 130 -0.95 18.86 2.43
N GLY A 131 -0.81 18.17 3.55
CA GLY A 131 -0.54 16.74 3.65
C GLY A 131 -1.62 15.92 2.96
N HIS A 132 -1.25 14.73 2.51
CA HIS A 132 -2.13 13.86 1.72
C HIS A 132 -2.98 12.92 2.60
N PHE A 133 -2.69 12.84 3.90
CA PHE A 133 -3.13 11.74 4.78
C PHE A 133 -4.14 12.13 5.86
N GLY A 134 -4.45 13.42 6.00
CA GLY A 134 -5.51 13.94 6.85
C GLY A 134 -6.25 15.12 6.22
N ASN A 135 -7.30 15.58 6.88
CA ASN A 135 -8.03 16.82 6.59
C ASN A 135 -7.97 17.81 7.77
N SER A 136 -7.09 17.56 8.74
CA SER A 136 -6.81 18.49 9.83
C SER A 136 -5.34 18.57 10.13
N SER A 137 -4.97 19.65 10.81
CA SER A 137 -3.61 19.93 11.23
C SER A 137 -3.08 18.98 12.29
N GLU A 138 -3.91 18.11 12.86
CA GLU A 138 -3.54 17.20 13.92
C GLU A 138 -3.87 15.77 13.49
N PRO A 139 -2.97 14.80 13.68
CA PRO A 139 -3.31 13.41 13.40
C PRO A 139 -4.41 12.91 14.32
N SER A 140 -4.94 11.74 14.00
CA SER A 140 -5.92 11.03 14.83
C SER A 140 -7.31 11.65 14.92
N ASP A 141 -7.56 12.73 14.20
CA ASP A 141 -8.82 13.44 14.27
C ASP A 141 -9.86 12.94 13.25
N TYR A 142 -9.58 11.86 12.52
CA TYR A 142 -10.43 11.23 11.50
C TYR A 142 -11.89 11.71 11.54
N THR A 143 -12.17 12.69 10.68
CA THR A 143 -13.45 13.40 10.61
C THR A 143 -14.34 12.84 9.51
N GLY A 144 -13.79 12.00 8.62
CA GLY A 144 -14.53 11.24 7.64
C GLY A 144 -13.76 11.02 6.33
N PRO A 145 -14.47 10.91 5.19
CA PRO A 145 -13.86 10.76 3.87
C PRO A 145 -12.67 11.67 3.58
N GLY A 146 -11.56 11.09 3.11
CA GLY A 146 -10.33 11.79 2.71
C GLY A 146 -9.21 11.74 3.74
N ASP A 147 -9.47 11.26 4.96
CA ASP A 147 -8.46 11.10 6.01
C ASP A 147 -7.78 9.73 5.91
N VAL A 148 -6.65 9.63 5.20
CA VAL A 148 -5.95 8.37 4.91
C VAL A 148 -5.05 7.91 6.07
N ALA A 149 -5.34 6.75 6.64
CA ALA A 149 -4.48 6.09 7.64
C ALA A 149 -3.38 5.24 7.02
N MET A 150 -3.63 4.66 5.85
CA MET A 150 -2.65 3.82 5.16
C MET A 150 -2.69 4.08 3.65
N SER A 151 -1.53 4.31 3.03
CA SER A 151 -1.40 4.38 1.58
C SER A 151 -0.33 3.43 1.06
N PHE A 152 -0.65 2.80 -0.07
CA PHE A 152 0.23 1.91 -0.81
C PHE A 152 0.25 2.36 -2.26
N THR A 153 1.42 2.71 -2.79
CA THR A 153 1.55 3.32 -4.11
C THR A 153 2.67 2.68 -4.92
N ASP A 154 2.33 2.09 -6.07
CA ASP A 154 3.29 1.77 -7.13
C ASP A 154 3.57 3.02 -8.01
N SER A 155 4.77 3.11 -8.56
CA SER A 155 5.25 4.20 -9.41
C SER A 155 5.76 3.77 -10.78
N GLY A 156 5.28 2.63 -11.30
CA GLY A 156 5.68 2.09 -12.61
C GLY A 156 6.92 1.20 -12.51
N SER A 157 6.89 0.27 -11.56
CA SER A 157 8.02 -0.58 -11.18
C SER A 157 8.12 -1.84 -12.06
N ASP A 158 9.27 -2.52 -12.07
CA ASP A 158 9.44 -3.77 -12.85
C ASP A 158 8.75 -4.99 -12.20
N TYR A 159 8.53 -4.94 -10.89
CA TYR A 159 8.00 -6.05 -10.08
C TYR A 159 6.67 -5.67 -9.43
N ALA A 160 5.77 -6.62 -9.29
CA ALA A 160 4.54 -6.43 -8.52
C ALA A 160 4.81 -6.16 -7.04
N MET A 161 4.09 -5.20 -6.46
CA MET A 161 4.05 -4.89 -5.03
C MET A 161 3.00 -5.72 -4.32
N LYS A 162 3.36 -6.50 -3.30
CA LYS A 162 2.44 -7.30 -2.49
C LYS A 162 2.39 -6.75 -1.06
N ASN A 163 1.27 -6.16 -0.68
CA ASN A 163 1.08 -5.54 0.62
C ASN A 163 0.16 -6.41 1.49
N ASN A 164 0.71 -6.97 2.56
CA ASN A 164 -0.01 -7.85 3.49
C ASN A 164 -0.16 -7.17 4.85
N VAL A 165 -1.39 -6.72 5.14
CA VAL A 165 -1.70 -5.94 6.35
C VAL A 165 -2.59 -6.76 7.28
N TYR A 166 -2.16 -6.95 8.52
CA TYR A 166 -2.87 -7.75 9.51
C TYR A 166 -3.08 -6.99 10.82
N PHE A 167 -4.33 -6.80 11.21
CA PHE A 167 -4.75 -6.24 12.49
C PHE A 167 -5.32 -7.33 13.41
N SER A 168 -4.89 -7.34 14.66
CA SER A 168 -5.40 -8.25 15.71
C SER A 168 -5.69 -7.48 16.99
N ASN A 169 -6.91 -7.59 17.53
CA ASN A 169 -7.37 -6.81 18.69
C ASN A 169 -6.98 -5.31 18.58
N SER A 170 -7.14 -4.74 17.39
CA SER A 170 -6.59 -3.43 17.04
C SER A 170 -7.62 -2.55 16.33
N THR A 171 -7.31 -1.26 16.19
CA THR A 171 -8.18 -0.30 15.50
C THR A 171 -7.43 0.37 14.35
N LEU A 172 -8.07 0.42 13.19
CA LEU A 172 -7.70 1.22 12.04
C LEU A 172 -8.73 2.34 11.88
N MET A 173 -8.29 3.60 11.97
CA MET A 173 -9.16 4.77 11.94
C MET A 173 -8.72 5.70 10.81
N GLY A 174 -9.32 5.56 9.63
CA GLY A 174 -8.90 6.25 8.43
C GLY A 174 -9.14 5.45 7.17
N ASP A 175 -9.13 6.15 6.05
CA ASP A 175 -9.20 5.57 4.72
C ASP A 175 -7.91 4.76 4.44
N VAL A 176 -8.06 3.74 3.60
CA VAL A 176 -6.96 2.93 3.09
C VAL A 176 -6.91 3.16 1.60
N ALA A 177 -5.81 3.74 1.12
CA ALA A 177 -5.60 4.08 -0.27
C ALA A 177 -4.66 3.08 -0.94
N PHE A 178 -5.06 2.57 -2.10
CA PHE A 178 -4.25 1.72 -2.94
C PHE A 178 -4.19 2.28 -4.36
N ASN A 179 -2.97 2.61 -4.79
CA ASN A 179 -2.66 3.12 -6.12
C ASN A 179 -1.71 2.15 -6.83
N SER A 180 -2.09 1.69 -8.00
CA SER A 180 -1.27 0.78 -8.81
C SER A 180 -1.22 1.24 -10.26
N THR A 181 -0.09 1.02 -10.91
CA THR A 181 0.08 1.21 -12.35
C THR A 181 0.58 -0.07 -13.01
N TRP A 182 0.57 -0.14 -14.33
CA TRP A 182 1.16 -1.29 -15.01
C TRP A 182 2.65 -1.37 -14.69
N ASN A 183 3.09 -2.53 -14.19
CA ASN A 183 4.51 -2.82 -14.08
C ASN A 183 5.16 -2.76 -15.48
N SER A 184 6.46 -2.43 -15.56
CA SER A 184 7.14 -2.22 -16.85
C SER A 184 7.04 -3.40 -17.82
N ASN A 185 6.89 -4.61 -17.28
CA ASN A 185 6.81 -5.84 -18.05
C ASN A 185 5.40 -6.17 -18.54
N PHE A 186 4.38 -5.39 -18.14
CA PHE A 186 3.02 -5.57 -18.61
C PHE A 186 2.74 -4.67 -19.83
N ASP A 187 2.33 -5.26 -20.94
CA ASP A 187 1.91 -4.53 -22.14
C ASP A 187 0.39 -4.68 -22.36
N PRO A 188 -0.42 -3.67 -22.02
CA PRO A 188 -1.87 -3.74 -22.18
C PRO A 188 -2.32 -3.82 -23.64
N ASN A 189 -1.45 -3.59 -24.62
CA ASN A 189 -1.75 -3.73 -26.06
C ASN A 189 -1.20 -5.03 -26.66
N GLY A 190 -0.38 -5.75 -25.90
CA GLY A 190 0.32 -6.97 -26.23
C GLY A 190 1.43 -6.81 -27.26
N HIS A 191 2.55 -7.47 -27.02
CA HIS A 191 3.68 -7.60 -27.94
C HIS A 191 4.18 -9.05 -27.99
N ASP A 192 4.83 -9.42 -29.08
CA ASP A 192 5.44 -10.75 -29.23
C ASP A 192 6.76 -10.79 -28.44
N SER A 193 6.68 -11.20 -27.17
CA SER A 193 7.79 -11.14 -26.22
C SER A 193 8.83 -12.24 -26.46
N ASN A 194 8.39 -13.37 -27.04
CA ASN A 194 9.20 -14.57 -27.22
C ASN A 194 9.55 -14.88 -28.70
N GLY A 195 8.99 -14.13 -29.66
CA GLY A 195 9.25 -14.25 -31.09
C GLY A 195 8.50 -15.40 -31.78
N ASP A 196 7.43 -15.94 -31.18
CA ASP A 196 6.62 -17.01 -31.74
C ASP A 196 5.49 -16.51 -32.68
N GLY A 197 5.32 -15.19 -32.78
CA GLY A 197 4.32 -14.52 -33.63
C GLY A 197 2.95 -14.36 -32.97
N LEU A 198 2.78 -14.74 -31.71
CA LEU A 198 1.63 -14.43 -30.88
C LEU A 198 1.91 -13.17 -30.05
N LYS A 199 0.84 -12.54 -29.55
CA LYS A 199 0.97 -11.40 -28.65
C LYS A 199 0.86 -11.88 -27.21
N ASP A 200 1.67 -11.29 -26.35
CA ASP A 200 1.73 -11.54 -24.92
C ASP A 200 1.43 -10.23 -24.19
N THR A 201 0.54 -10.26 -23.19
CA THR A 201 0.26 -9.12 -22.31
C THR A 201 1.23 -9.11 -21.13
N ASN A 202 1.63 -10.29 -20.64
CA ASN A 202 2.43 -10.41 -19.42
C ASN A 202 3.94 -10.22 -19.61
N GLY A 203 4.38 -9.82 -20.82
CA GLY A 203 5.78 -9.58 -21.16
C GLY A 203 6.69 -10.81 -21.11
N GLY A 204 6.12 -12.01 -21.26
CA GLY A 204 6.87 -13.27 -21.25
C GLY A 204 7.09 -13.86 -19.85
N TRP A 205 6.46 -13.29 -18.83
CA TRP A 205 6.46 -13.86 -17.47
C TRP A 205 5.60 -15.13 -17.42
N THR A 206 6.04 -16.14 -16.66
CA THR A 206 5.31 -17.43 -16.61
C THR A 206 4.06 -17.39 -15.72
N ASP A 207 3.92 -16.37 -14.89
CA ASP A 207 2.84 -16.20 -13.93
C ASP A 207 2.30 -14.76 -14.01
N ASP A 208 1.02 -14.63 -14.32
CA ASP A 208 0.31 -13.35 -14.41
C ASP A 208 0.37 -12.56 -13.10
N GLY A 209 0.42 -13.25 -11.96
CA GLY A 209 0.47 -12.63 -10.63
C GLY A 209 1.72 -11.79 -10.38
N LEU A 210 2.76 -11.93 -11.21
CA LEU A 210 4.00 -11.15 -11.13
C LEU A 210 3.87 -9.76 -11.77
N ASN A 211 2.77 -9.50 -12.48
CA ASN A 211 2.40 -8.21 -13.07
C ASN A 211 1.19 -7.55 -12.38
N VAL A 212 0.83 -8.02 -11.18
CA VAL A 212 -0.36 -7.54 -10.45
C VAL A 212 0.06 -7.11 -9.05
N ASP A 213 -0.07 -5.84 -8.73
CA ASP A 213 0.08 -5.36 -7.37
C ASP A 213 -1.07 -5.85 -6.49
N GLU A 214 -0.83 -6.09 -5.21
CA GLU A 214 -1.86 -6.58 -4.29
C GLU A 214 -1.85 -5.79 -2.99
N LEU A 215 -3.05 -5.52 -2.47
CA LEU A 215 -3.26 -5.11 -1.09
C LEU A 215 -4.21 -6.10 -0.42
N ASN A 216 -3.71 -6.83 0.58
CA ASN A 216 -4.45 -7.79 1.37
C ASN A 216 -4.59 -7.27 2.80
N LEU A 217 -5.77 -6.73 3.15
CA LEU A 217 -6.07 -6.22 4.50
C LEU A 217 -6.90 -7.23 5.29
N THR A 218 -6.37 -7.70 6.42
CA THR A 218 -7.05 -8.62 7.33
C THR A 218 -7.29 -7.98 8.68
N LEU A 219 -8.55 -7.95 9.12
CA LEU A 219 -8.95 -7.63 10.49
C LEU A 219 -9.34 -8.90 11.24
N ASP A 220 -8.76 -9.10 12.41
CA ASP A 220 -8.96 -10.31 13.20
C ASP A 220 -9.11 -10.02 14.70
N ASN A 221 -9.67 -11.00 15.43
CA ASN A 221 -9.80 -10.98 16.89
C ASN A 221 -10.45 -9.70 17.43
N GLY A 222 -11.62 -9.34 16.88
CA GLY A 222 -12.36 -8.14 17.30
C GLY A 222 -11.75 -6.82 16.83
N SER A 223 -10.89 -6.85 15.81
CA SER A 223 -10.33 -5.62 15.24
C SER A 223 -11.40 -4.80 14.52
N LYS A 224 -11.20 -3.48 14.49
CA LYS A 224 -12.16 -2.55 13.91
C LYS A 224 -11.49 -1.63 12.89
N TRP A 225 -12.13 -1.44 11.75
CA TRP A 225 -11.79 -0.42 10.78
C TRP A 225 -12.93 0.58 10.63
N VAL A 226 -12.65 1.87 10.72
CA VAL A 226 -13.57 2.94 10.35
C VAL A 226 -12.92 3.75 9.23
N GLY A 227 -13.49 3.74 8.02
CA GLY A 227 -12.85 4.33 6.84
C GLY A 227 -13.34 3.77 5.51
N GLN A 228 -12.76 4.25 4.41
CA GLN A 228 -13.04 3.82 3.04
C GLN A 228 -11.88 3.04 2.43
N ALA A 229 -12.24 2.11 1.55
CA ALA A 229 -11.30 1.54 0.60
C ALA A 229 -11.22 2.44 -0.64
N ILE A 230 -10.14 3.22 -0.77
CA ILE A 230 -9.85 4.04 -1.95
C ILE A 230 -8.97 3.23 -2.89
N TYR A 231 -9.37 3.18 -4.15
CA TYR A 231 -8.84 2.23 -5.12
C TYR A 231 -8.64 2.91 -6.47
N ASN A 232 -7.40 2.93 -6.95
CA ASN A 232 -7.02 3.55 -8.22
C ASN A 232 -6.00 2.68 -8.95
N VAL A 233 -6.42 2.05 -10.04
CA VAL A 233 -5.62 1.08 -10.79
C VAL A 233 -5.75 1.30 -12.29
N ALA A 234 -4.81 0.80 -13.06
CA ALA A 234 -4.96 0.69 -14.50
C ALA A 234 -5.76 -0.57 -14.86
N GLU A 235 -6.54 -0.50 -15.95
CA GLU A 235 -7.40 -1.61 -16.39
C GLU A 235 -7.26 -1.83 -17.89
N THR A 236 -7.33 -3.09 -18.33
CA THR A 236 -7.37 -3.47 -19.75
C THR A 236 -8.36 -4.60 -20.00
N SER A 237 -9.01 -4.55 -21.16
CA SER A 237 -9.82 -5.66 -21.70
C SER A 237 -9.06 -6.45 -22.78
N ALA A 238 -7.86 -6.02 -23.16
CA ALA A 238 -7.01 -6.73 -24.10
C ALA A 238 -6.11 -7.73 -23.35
N MET A 239 -6.62 -8.96 -23.24
CA MET A 239 -5.98 -10.07 -22.55
C MET A 239 -5.61 -11.14 -23.58
N TYR A 240 -4.32 -11.30 -23.89
CA TYR A 240 -3.87 -12.29 -24.88
C TYR A 240 -3.51 -13.64 -24.23
N ASP A 241 -2.79 -13.57 -23.10
CA ASP A 241 -2.26 -14.70 -22.34
C ASP A 241 -2.61 -14.64 -20.85
N VAL A 242 -3.13 -13.51 -20.36
CA VAL A 242 -3.56 -13.32 -18.97
C VAL A 242 -5.03 -13.68 -18.74
N ALA A 243 -5.36 -14.13 -17.53
CA ALA A 243 -6.74 -14.35 -17.09
C ALA A 243 -7.31 -13.14 -16.34
N THR A 244 -8.62 -12.92 -16.46
CA THR A 244 -9.34 -11.82 -15.79
C THR A 244 -9.16 -11.90 -14.27
N ASN A 245 -8.69 -10.83 -13.65
CA ASN A 245 -8.40 -10.79 -12.20
C ASN A 245 -9.39 -9.93 -11.41
N SER A 246 -10.31 -9.24 -12.08
CA SER A 246 -11.35 -8.46 -11.40
C SER A 246 -12.68 -8.45 -12.16
N LEU A 247 -13.74 -8.23 -11.38
CA LEU A 247 -15.11 -8.01 -11.82
C LEU A 247 -15.49 -6.53 -11.64
N THR A 248 -14.62 -5.65 -12.12
CA THR A 248 -14.77 -4.20 -11.94
C THR A 248 -16.18 -3.75 -12.32
N PRO A 249 -16.75 -2.75 -11.63
CA PRO A 249 -18.10 -2.31 -11.91
C PRO A 249 -18.27 -1.67 -13.31
N ASN A 250 -17.18 -1.46 -14.04
CA ASN A 250 -17.21 -0.91 -15.39
C ASN A 250 -17.50 -2.02 -16.41
N ALA A 251 -18.76 -2.12 -16.79
CA ALA A 251 -19.21 -3.02 -17.83
C ALA A 251 -18.62 -2.67 -19.21
N THR A 252 -18.20 -3.67 -19.95
CA THR A 252 -18.07 -3.60 -21.41
C THR A 252 -19.46 -3.62 -22.04
N TYR A 253 -19.71 -2.66 -22.93
CA TYR A 253 -20.99 -2.53 -23.62
C TYR A 253 -20.88 -2.95 -25.08
N GLU A 254 -21.96 -3.50 -25.64
CA GLU A 254 -22.04 -3.76 -27.08
C GLU A 254 -21.72 -2.48 -27.86
N ASN A 255 -20.90 -2.60 -28.93
CA ASN A 255 -20.67 -1.48 -29.83
C ASN A 255 -21.82 -1.32 -30.84
N ASN A 256 -23.01 -1.08 -30.32
CA ASN A 256 -24.23 -0.79 -31.08
C ASN A 256 -25.12 0.22 -30.31
N ASP A 257 -26.26 0.58 -30.90
CA ASP A 257 -27.20 1.56 -30.33
C ASP A 257 -27.88 1.10 -29.04
N TRP A 258 -27.84 -0.19 -28.71
CA TRP A 258 -28.52 -0.75 -27.54
C TRP A 258 -27.66 -0.73 -26.27
N LYS A 259 -26.32 -0.65 -26.43
CA LYS A 259 -25.36 -0.53 -25.32
C LYS A 259 -25.66 -1.49 -24.17
N ARG A 260 -25.91 -2.77 -24.48
CA ARG A 260 -26.10 -3.80 -23.45
C ARG A 260 -24.76 -4.14 -22.82
N VAL A 261 -24.75 -4.38 -21.51
CA VAL A 261 -23.61 -4.99 -20.82
C VAL A 261 -23.37 -6.38 -21.39
N VAL A 262 -22.15 -6.66 -21.83
CA VAL A 262 -21.75 -7.94 -22.43
C VAL A 262 -20.55 -8.58 -21.78
N ASP A 263 -19.78 -7.82 -21.01
CA ASP A 263 -18.71 -8.34 -20.18
C ASP A 263 -18.49 -7.37 -19.01
N ASP A 264 -17.98 -7.86 -17.91
CA ASP A 264 -17.51 -7.10 -16.74
C ASP A 264 -16.09 -7.51 -16.34
N LYS A 265 -15.51 -8.43 -17.12
CA LYS A 265 -14.20 -8.98 -16.83
C LYS A 265 -13.12 -8.13 -17.45
N VAL A 266 -12.19 -7.69 -16.62
CA VAL A 266 -11.00 -6.95 -17.01
C VAL A 266 -9.80 -7.53 -16.28
N PHE A 267 -8.62 -7.18 -16.79
CA PHE A 267 -7.38 -7.30 -16.06
C PHE A 267 -7.03 -5.94 -15.47
N GLN A 268 -6.65 -5.91 -14.20
CA GLN A 268 -6.26 -4.71 -13.48
C GLN A 268 -4.80 -4.80 -13.03
N SER A 269 -4.15 -3.65 -12.95
CA SER A 269 -2.76 -3.56 -12.50
C SER A 269 -2.59 -3.90 -11.03
N GLY A 270 -3.65 -3.76 -10.22
CA GLY A 270 -3.62 -4.24 -8.85
C GLY A 270 -4.99 -4.67 -8.33
N VAL A 271 -4.98 -5.46 -7.26
CA VAL A 271 -6.18 -5.95 -6.58
C VAL A 271 -6.17 -5.62 -5.08
N PHE A 272 -7.31 -5.19 -4.55
CA PHE A 272 -7.50 -4.86 -3.13
C PHE A 272 -8.48 -5.84 -2.48
N ASN A 273 -7.97 -6.70 -1.61
CA ASN A 273 -8.73 -7.71 -0.88
C ASN A 273 -8.86 -7.35 0.62
N VAL A 274 -10.04 -7.59 1.17
CA VAL A 274 -10.35 -7.38 2.60
C VAL A 274 -10.90 -8.66 3.22
N ALA A 275 -10.38 -9.05 4.37
CA ALA A 275 -10.86 -10.18 5.17
C ALA A 275 -11.17 -9.77 6.61
N LEU A 276 -12.39 -10.05 7.07
CA LEU A 276 -12.85 -9.80 8.44
C LEU A 276 -13.08 -11.13 9.16
N ASN A 277 -12.39 -11.35 10.27
CA ASN A 277 -12.42 -12.59 11.03
C ASN A 277 -12.67 -12.36 12.53
N ASN A 278 -13.23 -13.38 13.18
CA ASN A 278 -13.34 -13.51 14.64
C ASN A 278 -13.91 -12.26 15.34
N GLY A 279 -15.11 -11.84 14.92
CA GLY A 279 -15.84 -10.72 15.51
C GLY A 279 -15.33 -9.34 15.10
N SER A 280 -14.57 -9.24 14.00
CA SER A 280 -14.06 -7.96 13.50
C SER A 280 -15.12 -7.15 12.77
N GLU A 281 -14.90 -5.85 12.68
CA GLU A 281 -15.89 -4.89 12.17
C GLU A 281 -15.25 -3.92 11.17
N TRP A 282 -15.95 -3.64 10.07
CA TRP A 282 -15.63 -2.52 9.19
C TRP A 282 -16.83 -1.57 9.10
N ASP A 283 -16.66 -0.35 9.60
CA ASP A 283 -17.58 0.76 9.45
C ASP A 283 -17.17 1.63 8.26
N THR A 284 -17.81 1.38 7.11
CA THR A 284 -17.57 2.21 5.92
C THR A 284 -18.08 3.62 6.15
N THR A 285 -17.35 4.63 5.70
CA THR A 285 -17.72 6.07 5.85
C THR A 285 -18.04 6.75 4.53
N GLY A 286 -17.88 6.04 3.41
CA GLY A 286 -18.14 6.52 2.05
C GLY A 286 -17.97 5.40 1.03
N ARG A 287 -17.87 5.78 -0.24
CA ARG A 287 -17.76 4.82 -1.35
C ARG A 287 -16.46 4.02 -1.20
N SER A 288 -16.62 2.71 -1.05
CA SER A 288 -15.50 1.77 -0.93
C SER A 288 -15.48 0.82 -2.12
N ILE A 289 -14.29 0.55 -2.67
CA ILE A 289 -14.08 -0.40 -3.76
C ILE A 289 -13.01 -1.40 -3.32
N VAL A 290 -13.33 -2.69 -3.43
CA VAL A 290 -12.44 -3.83 -3.17
C VAL A 290 -12.79 -4.92 -4.17
N ASP A 291 -11.81 -5.77 -4.51
CA ASP A 291 -11.98 -6.90 -5.42
C ASP A 291 -12.59 -8.11 -4.70
N THR A 292 -12.06 -8.43 -3.52
CA THR A 292 -12.56 -9.52 -2.69
C THR A 292 -12.88 -9.01 -1.29
N LEU A 293 -14.09 -9.30 -0.81
CA LEU A 293 -14.48 -9.12 0.58
C LEU A 293 -14.88 -10.46 1.19
N THR A 294 -14.19 -10.87 2.24
CA THR A 294 -14.53 -12.07 3.03
C THR A 294 -14.94 -11.66 4.43
N VAL A 295 -16.10 -12.14 4.91
CA VAL A 295 -16.62 -11.84 6.25
C VAL A 295 -16.95 -13.14 6.98
N ASN A 296 -16.20 -13.46 8.03
CA ASN A 296 -16.25 -14.75 8.73
C ASN A 296 -16.44 -14.59 10.25
N ASN A 297 -16.84 -15.69 10.91
CA ASN A 297 -16.78 -15.85 12.37
C ASN A 297 -17.38 -14.67 13.16
N ALA A 298 -18.63 -14.35 12.87
CA ALA A 298 -19.40 -13.26 13.51
C ALA A 298 -18.84 -11.85 13.27
N SER A 299 -18.00 -11.66 12.24
CA SER A 299 -17.60 -10.33 11.77
C SER A 299 -18.71 -9.65 10.98
N GLN A 300 -18.60 -8.33 10.80
CA GLN A 300 -19.61 -7.55 10.10
C GLN A 300 -19.03 -6.35 9.33
N VAL A 301 -19.76 -5.93 8.31
CA VAL A 301 -19.56 -4.65 7.61
C VAL A 301 -20.78 -3.79 7.84
N ASN A 302 -20.58 -2.59 8.39
CA ASN A 302 -21.61 -1.58 8.51
C ASN A 302 -21.48 -0.60 7.35
N VAL A 303 -22.52 -0.58 6.52
CA VAL A 303 -22.58 0.30 5.35
C VAL A 303 -23.24 1.61 5.75
N SER A 304 -22.48 2.71 5.77
CA SER A 304 -23.05 4.05 5.95
C SER A 304 -23.86 4.46 4.71
N GLU A 305 -24.82 5.37 4.87
CA GLU A 305 -25.52 5.93 3.70
C GLU A 305 -24.53 6.69 2.83
N SER A 306 -24.18 6.12 1.66
CA SER A 306 -23.46 6.82 0.59
C SER A 306 -24.31 8.00 0.15
N LYS A 307 -23.89 9.23 0.48
CA LYS A 307 -24.49 10.46 -0.07
C LYS A 307 -23.92 10.79 -1.44
#